data_AF-A0A9J6FWG4-F1
#
_entry.id   AF-A0A9J6FWG4-F1
#
_cell.length_a   1.000
_cell.length_b   1.000
_cell.length_c   1.000
_cell.angle_alpha   90.00
_cell.angle_beta   90.00
_cell.angle_gamma   90.00
#
_symmetry.space_group_name_H-M   'P 1'
#
loop_
_entity.id
_entity.type
_entity.pdbx_description
1 polymer ?
#
loop_
_entity_poly.entity_id
_entity_poly.type
_entity_poly.pdbx_seq_one_letter_code
_entity_poly.pdbx_strand_id
1 'polypeptide(L)'
;MHPEHHQERRLARATALHKQYHSNSEVCYVDAEDYPRRRAAVAVVVNEQGNTVASCSVAEANPESGEEVAIALAVAGTSAPTIISDSKTALRNYLRGRISKAAAMIIQSKPILPSRHIRLI
;
A
#
# COMPACT_ATOMS: atom_id res chain seq x y z
N MET A 1 -22.92 -3.65 -1.69
CA MET A 1 -21.98 -2.51 -1.77
C MET A 1 -21.97 -1.96 -3.19
N HIS A 2 -22.07 -0.63 -3.35
CA HIS A 2 -22.26 0.07 -4.62
C HIS A 2 -20.90 0.48 -5.24
N PRO A 3 -20.64 0.29 -6.54
CA PRO A 3 -19.30 0.39 -7.15
C PRO A 3 -18.66 1.78 -7.15
N GLU A 4 -19.46 2.84 -7.06
CA GLU A 4 -19.01 4.23 -7.27
C GLU A 4 -18.47 4.91 -6.00
N HIS A 5 -18.75 4.38 -4.80
CA HIS A 5 -18.42 5.04 -3.51
C HIS A 5 -17.09 4.58 -2.88
N HIS A 6 -16.24 3.86 -3.61
CA HIS A 6 -15.01 3.33 -3.02
C HIS A 6 -13.88 4.36 -2.99
N GLN A 7 -13.80 5.30 -3.95
CA GLN A 7 -12.69 6.28 -3.98
C GLN A 7 -12.73 7.23 -2.80
N GLU A 8 -13.91 7.71 -2.42
CA GLU A 8 -14.09 8.61 -1.29
C GLU A 8 -13.83 7.93 0.05
N ARG A 9 -14.24 6.66 0.24
CA ARG A 9 -13.91 5.90 1.46
C ARG A 9 -12.42 5.58 1.55
N ARG A 10 -11.77 5.29 0.41
CA ARG A 10 -10.33 5.04 0.30
C ARG A 10 -9.52 6.29 0.63
N LEU A 11 -9.89 7.43 0.03
CA LEU A 11 -9.30 8.71 0.35
C LEU A 11 -9.59 9.08 1.81
N ALA A 12 -10.80 8.85 2.32
CA ALA A 12 -11.15 9.15 3.71
C ALA A 12 -10.34 8.31 4.72
N ARG A 13 -10.05 7.03 4.43
CA ARG A 13 -9.17 6.20 5.27
C ARG A 13 -7.73 6.68 5.20
N ALA A 14 -7.16 6.82 4.01
CA ALA A 14 -5.80 7.36 3.86
C ALA A 14 -5.66 8.79 4.43
N THR A 15 -6.71 9.61 4.33
CA THR A 15 -6.78 10.96 4.90
C THR A 15 -6.95 10.93 6.42
N ALA A 16 -7.68 9.95 6.98
CA ALA A 16 -7.75 9.76 8.43
C ALA A 16 -6.39 9.35 9.00
N LEU A 17 -5.66 8.47 8.30
CA LEU A 17 -4.28 8.14 8.61
C LEU A 17 -3.39 9.40 8.49
N HIS A 18 -3.52 10.17 7.41
CA HIS A 18 -2.80 11.44 7.26
C HIS A 18 -3.07 12.41 8.42
N LYS A 19 -4.35 12.66 8.79
CA LYS A 19 -4.71 13.55 9.91
C LYS A 19 -4.10 13.10 11.24
N GLN A 20 -3.91 11.80 11.44
CA GLN A 20 -3.33 11.23 12.65
C GLN A 20 -1.79 11.28 12.67
N TYR A 21 -1.13 11.36 11.52
CA TYR A 21 0.33 11.26 11.36
C TYR A 21 0.96 12.42 10.55
N HIS A 22 0.25 13.56 10.41
CA HIS A 22 0.60 14.67 9.50
C HIS A 22 1.94 15.38 9.78
N SER A 23 2.56 15.12 10.94
CA SER A 23 3.74 15.86 11.42
C SER A 23 5.05 15.48 10.73
N ASN A 24 5.09 14.43 9.90
CA ASN A 24 6.28 14.03 9.15
C ASN A 24 6.11 14.32 7.65
N SER A 25 6.93 15.23 7.14
CA SER A 25 6.95 15.69 5.73
C SER A 25 7.51 14.67 4.73
N GLU A 26 7.69 13.40 5.14
CA GLU A 26 8.40 12.38 4.36
C GLU A 26 7.78 10.98 4.56
N VAL A 27 6.46 10.88 4.52
CA VAL A 27 5.72 9.62 4.70
C VAL A 27 4.80 9.34 3.52
N CYS A 28 4.58 8.07 3.23
CA CYS A 28 3.46 7.64 2.41
C CYS A 28 2.63 6.57 3.12
N TYR A 29 1.34 6.57 2.84
CA TYR A 29 0.36 5.63 3.38
C TYR A 29 0.01 4.62 2.30
N VAL A 30 -0.11 3.36 2.69
CA VAL A 30 -0.50 2.28 1.79
C VAL A 30 -1.74 1.58 2.29
N ASP A 31 -2.52 1.09 1.36
CA ASP A 31 -3.78 0.39 1.63
C ASP A 31 -4.13 -0.50 0.44
N ALA A 32 -4.83 -1.59 0.73
CA ALA A 32 -5.43 -2.43 -0.29
C ALA A 32 -6.92 -2.69 -0.02
N GLU A 33 -7.67 -2.89 -1.10
CA GLU A 33 -9.07 -3.28 -1.01
C GLU A 33 -9.38 -4.34 -2.06
N ASP A 34 -10.01 -5.43 -1.63
CA ASP A 34 -10.51 -6.45 -2.54
C ASP A 34 -11.69 -5.92 -3.37
N TYR A 35 -11.76 -6.34 -4.62
CA TYR A 35 -12.93 -6.08 -5.44
C TYR A 35 -14.07 -7.04 -5.08
N PRO A 36 -15.28 -6.55 -4.74
CA PRO A 36 -16.35 -7.41 -4.21
C PRO A 36 -16.84 -8.53 -5.14
N ARG A 37 -16.60 -8.44 -6.44
CA ARG A 37 -17.14 -9.35 -7.47
C ARG A 37 -16.07 -10.00 -8.34
N ARG A 38 -14.80 -9.84 -8.00
CA ARG A 38 -13.70 -10.49 -8.73
C ARG A 38 -12.59 -10.84 -7.75
N ARG A 39 -11.91 -11.96 -7.98
CA ARG A 39 -10.73 -12.34 -7.21
C ARG A 39 -9.55 -11.46 -7.65
N ALA A 40 -9.56 -10.22 -7.18
CA ALA A 40 -8.54 -9.22 -7.44
C ALA A 40 -8.60 -8.17 -6.33
N ALA A 41 -7.48 -7.49 -6.09
CA ALA A 41 -7.39 -6.36 -5.18
C ALA A 41 -6.88 -5.13 -5.91
N VAL A 42 -7.18 -3.96 -5.37
CA VAL A 42 -6.49 -2.70 -5.72
C VAL A 42 -5.56 -2.34 -4.58
N ALA A 43 -4.33 -1.96 -4.93
CA ALA A 43 -3.33 -1.44 -4.03
C ALA A 43 -3.10 0.04 -4.34
N VAL A 44 -2.98 0.88 -3.31
CA VAL A 44 -2.86 2.33 -3.46
C VAL A 44 -1.75 2.87 -2.55
N VAL A 45 -1.03 3.88 -3.04
CA VAL A 45 -0.07 4.67 -2.28
C VAL A 45 -0.52 6.13 -2.28
N VAL A 46 -0.65 6.69 -1.09
CA VAL A 46 -1.06 8.07 -0.85
C VAL A 46 0.08 8.82 -0.18
N ASN A 47 0.41 10.01 -0.68
CA ASN A 47 1.47 10.82 -0.09
C ASN A 47 0.97 11.60 1.13
N GLU A 48 1.87 12.36 1.74
CA GLU A 48 1.61 13.22 2.89
C GLU A 48 0.65 14.38 2.60
N GLN A 49 0.29 14.70 1.36
CA GLN A 49 -0.77 15.67 1.06
C GLN A 49 -2.14 15.01 0.83
N GLY A 50 -2.25 13.69 1.01
CA GLY A 50 -3.48 12.95 0.74
C GLY A 50 -3.70 12.65 -0.75
N ASN A 51 -2.71 12.91 -1.61
CA ASN A 51 -2.81 12.63 -3.04
C ASN A 51 -2.41 11.18 -3.33
N THR A 52 -3.18 10.51 -4.18
CA THR A 52 -2.78 9.20 -4.71
C THR A 52 -1.62 9.37 -5.67
N VAL A 53 -0.46 8.81 -5.33
CA VAL A 53 0.78 8.92 -6.14
C VAL A 53 1.09 7.65 -6.92
N ALA A 54 0.54 6.51 -6.50
CA ALA A 54 0.60 5.26 -7.25
C ALA A 54 -0.62 4.39 -6.94
N SER A 55 -1.06 3.61 -7.92
CA SER A 55 -2.03 2.54 -7.69
C SER A 55 -1.88 1.42 -8.73
N CYS A 56 -2.26 0.21 -8.37
CA CYS A 56 -2.35 -0.89 -9.33
C CYS A 56 -3.45 -1.89 -8.92
N SER A 57 -3.99 -2.60 -9.91
CA SER A 57 -4.84 -3.77 -9.67
C SER A 57 -3.99 -5.04 -9.73
N VAL A 58 -4.20 -5.94 -8.79
CA VAL A 58 -3.58 -7.27 -8.77
C VAL A 58 -4.66 -8.34 -8.94
N ALA A 59 -4.56 -9.12 -10.01
CA ALA A 59 -5.44 -10.26 -10.24
C ALA A 59 -5.10 -11.41 -9.29
N GLU A 60 -6.10 -12.25 -9.00
CA GLU A 60 -6.00 -13.44 -8.15
C GLU A 60 -5.50 -13.20 -6.72
N ALA A 61 -5.62 -11.96 -6.22
CA ALA A 61 -5.19 -11.60 -4.90
C ALA A 61 -6.14 -12.12 -3.81
N ASN A 62 -5.55 -12.50 -2.68
CA ASN A 62 -6.22 -12.52 -1.38
C ASN A 62 -5.92 -11.17 -0.67
N PRO A 63 -6.66 -10.83 0.41
CA PRO A 63 -6.48 -9.54 1.09
C PRO A 63 -5.02 -9.26 1.48
N GLU A 64 -4.34 -10.27 2.01
CA GLU A 64 -2.93 -10.20 2.42
C GLU A 64 -1.98 -9.86 1.26
N SER A 65 -2.17 -10.49 0.10
CA SER A 65 -1.37 -10.21 -1.10
C SER A 65 -1.61 -8.79 -1.62
N GLY A 66 -2.84 -8.28 -1.50
CA GLY A 66 -3.17 -6.90 -1.85
C GLY A 66 -2.35 -5.91 -1.02
N GLU A 67 -2.33 -6.10 0.30
CA GLU A 67 -1.58 -5.26 1.23
C GLU A 67 -0.07 -5.33 0.99
N GLU A 68 0.47 -6.52 0.74
CA GLU A 68 1.87 -6.67 0.38
C GLU A 68 2.22 -5.95 -0.92
N VAL A 69 1.34 -6.02 -1.93
CA VAL A 69 1.49 -5.29 -3.19
C VAL A 69 1.46 -3.77 -2.94
N ALA A 70 0.65 -3.28 -2.01
CA ALA A 70 0.62 -1.86 -1.66
C ALA A 70 1.94 -1.39 -1.05
N ILE A 71 2.53 -2.18 -0.13
CA ILE A 71 3.88 -1.93 0.40
C ILE A 71 4.92 -1.96 -0.73
N ALA A 72 4.91 -2.99 -1.60
CA ALA A 72 5.85 -3.11 -2.72
C ALA A 72 5.75 -1.91 -3.66
N LEU A 73 4.53 -1.46 -3.96
CA LEU A 73 4.26 -0.33 -4.83
C LEU A 73 4.82 0.97 -4.25
N ALA A 74 4.70 1.18 -2.93
CA ALA A 74 5.33 2.31 -2.26
C ALA A 74 6.87 2.23 -2.33
N VAL A 75 7.44 1.06 -2.03
CA VAL A 75 8.89 0.82 -2.08
C VAL A 75 9.47 1.06 -3.49
N ALA A 76 8.74 0.72 -4.55
CA ALA A 76 9.20 0.89 -5.92
C ALA A 76 8.82 2.25 -6.55
N GLY A 77 7.75 2.88 -6.07
CA GLY A 77 7.09 3.99 -6.75
C GLY A 77 7.24 5.37 -6.11
N THR A 78 7.70 5.46 -4.87
CA THR A 78 7.89 6.76 -4.18
C THR A 78 9.33 6.97 -3.73
N SER A 79 9.67 8.14 -3.21
CA SER A 79 10.94 8.40 -2.51
C SER A 79 10.77 8.48 -0.99
N ALA A 80 9.56 8.25 -0.47
CA ALA A 80 9.25 8.41 0.94
C ALA A 80 10.08 7.43 1.81
N PRO A 81 10.86 7.92 2.78
CA PRO A 81 11.69 7.09 3.66
C PRO A 81 10.85 6.24 4.62
N THR A 82 9.62 6.67 4.92
CA THR A 82 8.70 5.95 5.81
C THR A 82 7.42 5.57 5.08
N ILE A 83 7.05 4.29 5.16
CA ILE A 83 5.80 3.73 4.66
C ILE A 83 4.92 3.38 5.85
N ILE A 84 3.67 3.83 5.85
CA ILE A 84 2.69 3.59 6.89
C ILE A 84 1.64 2.60 6.38
N SER A 85 1.45 1.51 7.10
CA SER A 85 0.44 0.47 6.80
C SER A 85 -0.29 0.06 8.07
N ASP A 86 -1.56 -0.31 7.98
CA ASP A 86 -2.36 -0.91 9.07
C ASP A 86 -2.34 -2.46 9.02
N SER A 87 -1.75 -3.05 7.99
CA SER A 87 -1.69 -4.50 7.80
C SER A 87 -0.55 -5.15 8.59
N LYS A 88 -0.87 -5.57 9.82
CA LYS A 88 0.02 -6.39 10.68
C LYS A 88 0.56 -7.63 9.96
N THR A 89 -0.28 -8.27 9.15
CA THR A 89 0.07 -9.50 8.45
C THR A 89 1.09 -9.23 7.35
N ALA A 90 0.86 -8.22 6.50
CA ALA A 90 1.79 -7.87 5.44
C ALA A 90 3.16 -7.45 6.01
N LEU A 91 3.19 -6.63 7.07
CA LEU A 91 4.45 -6.24 7.70
C LEU A 91 5.24 -7.45 8.24
N ARG A 92 4.55 -8.40 8.90
CA ARG A 92 5.18 -9.62 9.40
C ARG A 92 5.80 -10.46 8.27
N ASN A 93 5.12 -10.54 7.14
CA ASN A 93 5.57 -11.28 5.97
C ASN A 93 6.81 -10.66 5.33
N TYR A 94 6.82 -9.32 5.19
CA TYR A 94 8.00 -8.57 4.79
C TYR A 94 9.20 -8.82 5.71
N LEU A 95 9.01 -8.73 7.02
CA LEU A 95 10.08 -8.98 8.01
C LEU A 95 10.63 -10.42 7.94
N ARG A 96 9.83 -11.38 7.48
CA ARG A 96 10.23 -12.78 7.29
C ARG A 96 10.81 -13.07 5.90
N GLY A 97 10.84 -12.08 5.00
CA GLY A 97 11.21 -12.28 3.60
C GLY A 97 10.26 -13.17 2.82
N ARG A 98 8.99 -13.28 3.25
CA ARG A 98 7.97 -14.15 2.63
C ARG A 98 6.80 -13.31 2.16
N ILE A 99 6.92 -12.73 0.97
CA ILE A 99 5.87 -11.93 0.33
C ILE A 99 5.28 -12.68 -0.86
N SER A 100 4.09 -12.25 -1.29
CA SER A 100 3.43 -12.74 -2.49
C SER A 100 4.31 -12.54 -3.73
N LYS A 101 4.11 -13.42 -4.72
CA LYS A 101 4.80 -13.34 -6.01
C LYS A 101 4.59 -11.98 -6.69
N ALA A 102 3.40 -11.41 -6.59
CA ALA A 102 3.08 -10.10 -7.16
C ALA A 102 3.91 -8.98 -6.52
N ALA A 103 3.98 -8.93 -5.19
CA ALA A 103 4.81 -7.97 -4.47
C ALA A 103 6.30 -8.14 -4.81
N ALA A 104 6.78 -9.39 -4.90
CA ALA A 104 8.16 -9.69 -5.28
C ALA A 104 8.51 -9.20 -6.69
N MET A 105 7.62 -9.37 -7.68
CA MET A 105 7.83 -8.88 -9.04
C MET A 105 7.95 -7.34 -9.09
N ILE A 106 7.15 -6.62 -8.31
CA ILE A 106 7.22 -5.15 -8.25
C ILE A 106 8.58 -4.72 -7.67
N ILE A 107 9.01 -5.33 -6.57
CA ILE A 107 10.31 -5.06 -5.94
C ILE A 107 11.46 -5.34 -6.91
N GLN A 108 11.43 -6.49 -7.58
CA GLN A 108 12.48 -6.92 -8.52
C GLN A 108 12.50 -6.11 -9.82
N SER A 109 11.41 -5.41 -10.15
CA SER A 109 11.38 -4.52 -11.32
C SER A 109 12.30 -3.29 -11.19
N LYS A 110 12.83 -3.01 -10.00
CA LYS A 110 13.75 -1.91 -9.73
C LYS A 110 15.14 -2.44 -9.37
N PRO A 111 16.19 -2.06 -10.11
CA PRO A 111 17.55 -2.59 -9.88
C PRO A 111 18.18 -2.09 -8.57
N ILE A 112 17.71 -0.94 -8.05
CA ILE A 112 18.16 -0.38 -6.76
C ILE A 112 16.92 0.09 -6.01
N LEU A 113 16.73 -0.44 -4.80
CA LEU A 113 15.69 0.00 -3.88
C LEU A 113 16.31 0.72 -2.69
N PRO A 114 15.78 1.89 -2.29
CA PRO A 114 16.24 2.55 -1.08
C PRO A 114 15.83 1.76 0.16
N SER A 115 16.65 1.82 1.20
CA SER A 115 16.27 1.31 2.53
C SER A 115 15.15 2.17 3.12
N ARG A 116 14.10 1.54 3.66
CA ARG A 116 12.91 2.24 4.17
C ARG A 116 12.44 1.69 5.50
N HIS A 117 11.80 2.55 6.27
CA HIS A 117 11.10 2.17 7.49
C HIS A 117 9.64 1.90 7.15
N ILE A 118 9.15 0.69 7.43
CA ILE A 118 7.72 0.38 7.36
C ILE A 118 7.19 0.40 8.79
N ARG A 119 6.21 1.26 9.07
CA ARG A 119 5.59 1.40 10.38
C ARG A 119 4.14 0.92 10.34
N LEU A 120 3.80 0.19 11.39
CA LEU A 120 2.43 -0.22 11.66
C LEU A 120 1.71 0.89 12.43
N ILE A 121 0.44 1.08 12.09
CA ILE A 121 -0.49 1.97 12.81
C ILE A 121 -1.80 1.26 13.18
#